data_AF-A0A2A4EMA6-F1
#
_entry.id   AF-A0A2A4EMA6-F1
#
_cell.length_a   1.000
_cell.length_b   1.000
_cell.length_c   1.000
_cell.angle_alpha   90.00
_cell.angle_beta   90.00
_cell.angle_gamma   90.00
#
_symmetry.space_group_name_H-M   'P 1'
#
loop_
_entity.id
_entity.type
_entity.pdbx_description
1 polymer ?
#
loop_
_entity_poly.entity_id
_entity_poly.type
_entity_poly.pdbx_seq_one_letter_code
_entity_poly.pdbx_strand_id
1 'polypeptide(L)'
;APYDQYVGMNSRWWQASGVDLRLDSSGFKLNTQSLATVILGGIAFQAPPGQSSGTSAPNDTTFHLASDEADAMREPDGELVQVVMNFNQSLRGLAVGAPVDFRGIVLGEVTSIGIDYDPKAKNFTMPVTMNLYPDRLGKRFQDAVGYQGDAARRLILKRLVSGYGLRGQLRTGNLLTGQSYVALDFFPQARAESIDITKPLLELPTVPNTLDELQLQVADIAKKLDKVPFDQIGANLNSTLANADKLFRQLDTQVAPEARDTLSAAKQTFVTAEATLQQDSPLQSDVRGALKELTRTLQSLNALADYLERHPEALLQGKPGDRK
;
A
#
# COMPACT_ATOMS: atom_id res chain seq x y z
N ALA A 1 4.47 64.22 6.06
CA ALA A 1 3.26 64.24 5.23
C ALA A 1 3.62 64.61 3.81
N PRO A 2 3.31 63.77 2.79
CA PRO A 2 1.94 63.29 2.55
C PRO A 2 1.69 61.76 2.58
N TYR A 3 2.70 60.95 2.90
CA TYR A 3 2.61 59.48 2.76
C TYR A 3 2.32 58.70 4.06
N ASP A 4 2.27 59.39 5.19
CA ASP A 4 1.95 58.85 6.53
C ASP A 4 0.57 58.18 6.57
N GLN A 5 -0.40 58.68 5.81
CA GLN A 5 -1.74 58.10 5.68
C GLN A 5 -1.78 56.67 5.10
N TYR A 6 -0.71 56.22 4.43
CA TYR A 6 -0.65 54.85 3.88
C TYR A 6 -0.20 53.82 4.92
N VAL A 7 0.30 54.25 6.07
CA VAL A 7 0.77 53.38 7.15
C VAL A 7 -0.37 53.17 8.15
N GLY A 8 -1.02 52.01 8.06
CA GLY A 8 -2.03 51.59 9.03
C GLY A 8 -1.55 50.40 9.87
N MET A 9 -2.34 50.05 10.89
CA MET A 9 -2.05 48.94 11.79
C MET A 9 -1.92 47.57 11.08
N ASN A 10 -2.50 47.43 9.89
CA ASN A 10 -2.37 46.21 9.06
C ASN A 10 -1.24 46.27 8.03
N SER A 11 -0.46 47.34 7.95
CA SER A 11 0.66 47.41 7.02
C SER A 11 1.69 46.32 7.31
N ARG A 12 2.10 45.59 6.27
CA ARG A 12 3.16 44.58 6.31
C ARG A 12 4.38 45.13 5.58
N TRP A 13 5.56 44.90 6.15
CA TRP A 13 6.81 45.50 5.68
C TRP A 13 7.79 44.41 5.26
N TRP A 14 8.53 44.61 4.17
CA TRP A 14 9.57 43.69 3.72
C TRP A 14 10.77 44.38 3.11
N GLN A 15 11.88 43.66 3.08
CA GLN A 15 13.06 44.07 2.34
C GLN A 15 12.77 44.02 0.83
N ALA A 16 12.78 45.18 0.19
CA ALA A 16 12.61 45.38 -1.25
C ALA A 16 13.95 45.35 -2.00
N SER A 17 14.96 44.72 -1.41
CA SER A 17 16.36 44.79 -1.83
C SER A 17 16.83 43.42 -2.30
N GLY A 18 17.27 43.33 -3.55
CA GLY A 18 17.94 42.13 -4.07
C GLY A 18 17.22 41.43 -5.21
N VAL A 19 17.86 40.37 -5.72
CA VAL A 19 17.31 39.46 -6.71
C VAL A 19 16.84 38.22 -5.95
N ASP A 20 15.52 38.02 -5.85
CA ASP A 20 14.95 36.81 -5.26
C ASP A 20 14.71 35.76 -6.36
N LEU A 21 15.35 34.61 -6.19
CA LEU A 21 15.53 33.58 -7.21
C LEU A 21 15.02 32.27 -6.60
N ARG A 22 13.76 31.92 -6.92
CA ARG A 22 13.05 30.79 -6.30
C ARG A 22 12.78 29.70 -7.33
N LEU A 23 13.08 28.46 -6.95
CA LEU A 23 12.72 27.25 -7.68
C LEU A 23 11.69 26.48 -6.85
N ASP A 24 10.45 26.43 -7.32
CA ASP A 24 9.38 25.67 -6.68
C ASP A 24 8.80 24.63 -7.65
N SER A 25 7.81 23.86 -7.19
CA SER A 25 7.17 22.81 -7.99
C SER A 25 6.38 23.35 -9.19
N SER A 26 6.15 24.66 -9.29
CA SER A 26 5.51 25.34 -10.42
C SER A 26 6.50 25.91 -11.45
N GLY A 27 7.81 25.86 -11.16
CA GLY A 27 8.88 26.26 -12.06
C GLY A 27 9.79 27.33 -11.45
N PHE A 28 10.41 28.12 -12.33
CA PHE A 28 11.36 29.16 -11.95
C PHE A 28 10.64 30.51 -11.81
N LYS A 29 10.71 31.13 -10.62
CA LYS A 29 10.16 32.47 -10.37
C LYS A 29 11.30 33.44 -10.08
N LEU A 30 11.37 34.50 -10.89
CA LEU A 30 12.34 35.59 -10.74
C LEU A 30 11.58 36.89 -10.46
N ASN A 31 11.68 37.40 -9.24
CA ASN A 31 11.15 38.70 -8.90
C ASN A 31 12.25 39.75 -9.06
N THR A 32 12.14 40.61 -10.08
CA THR A 32 13.05 41.76 -10.26
C THR A 32 12.32 43.04 -9.86
N GLN A 33 12.80 43.72 -8.82
CA GLN A 33 12.29 45.02 -8.42
C GLN A 33 13.14 46.15 -9.02
N SER A 34 12.73 47.40 -8.81
CA SER A 34 13.35 48.59 -9.43
C SER A 34 14.88 48.57 -9.32
N LEU A 35 15.57 48.84 -10.44
CA LEU A 35 17.03 48.89 -10.52
C LEU A 35 17.64 49.89 -9.50
N ALA A 36 16.86 50.88 -9.06
CA ALA A 36 17.29 51.85 -8.04
C ALA A 36 17.31 51.25 -6.61
N THR A 37 16.40 50.34 -6.25
CA THR A 37 16.38 49.67 -4.93
C THR A 37 17.39 48.53 -4.81
N VAL A 38 17.87 47.98 -5.93
CA VAL A 38 18.93 46.95 -5.97
C VAL A 38 20.28 47.48 -5.46
N ILE A 39 20.56 48.79 -5.59
CA ILE A 39 21.87 49.39 -5.26
C ILE A 39 21.91 50.01 -3.86
N LEU A 40 20.80 50.59 -3.39
CA LEU A 40 20.74 51.32 -2.10
C LEU A 40 20.04 50.56 -0.98
N GLY A 41 19.36 49.47 -1.31
CA GLY A 41 18.39 48.84 -0.44
C GLY A 41 17.11 49.67 -0.30
N GLY A 42 15.97 48.99 -0.17
CA GLY A 42 14.67 49.58 0.06
C GLY A 42 13.84 48.73 1.01
N ILE A 43 12.88 49.38 1.67
CA ILE A 43 11.82 48.71 2.43
C ILE A 43 10.51 49.08 1.73
N ALA A 44 9.72 48.07 1.41
CA ALA A 44 8.37 48.26 0.89
C ALA A 44 7.34 47.86 1.95
N PHE A 45 6.15 48.43 1.84
CA PHE A 45 5.03 48.05 2.68
C PHE A 45 3.71 48.09 1.92
N GLN A 46 2.78 47.24 2.34
CA GLN A 46 1.41 47.21 1.81
C GLN A 46 0.49 46.52 2.82
N ALA A 47 -0.81 46.83 2.76
CA ALA A 47 -1.83 46.02 3.44
C ALA A 47 -2.08 44.70 2.69
N PRO A 48 -2.44 43.61 3.39
CA PRO A 48 -2.77 42.35 2.75
C PRO A 48 -3.85 42.51 1.66
N PRO A 49 -3.75 41.79 0.53
CA PRO A 49 -4.74 41.87 -0.55
C PRO A 49 -6.18 41.65 -0.04
N GLY A 50 -7.08 42.56 -0.41
CA GLY A 50 -8.49 42.50 0.01
C GLY A 50 -8.74 42.96 1.46
N GLN A 51 -7.71 43.41 2.18
CA GLN A 51 -7.84 43.99 3.51
C GLN A 51 -7.53 45.50 3.47
N SER A 52 -8.20 46.26 4.34
CA SER A 52 -7.83 47.66 4.58
C SER A 52 -6.54 47.73 5.38
N SER A 53 -5.72 48.78 5.15
CA SER A 53 -4.58 49.14 6.02
C SER A 53 -4.98 49.33 7.48
N GLY A 54 -6.28 49.46 7.77
CA GLY A 54 -6.82 49.61 9.12
C GLY A 54 -6.73 51.05 9.57
N THR A 55 -6.79 51.27 10.89
CA THR A 55 -6.58 52.59 11.48
C THR A 55 -5.14 53.04 11.26
N SER A 56 -4.92 54.35 11.09
CA SER A 56 -3.59 54.94 11.00
C SER A 56 -2.73 54.47 12.18
N ALA A 57 -1.48 54.08 11.89
CA ALA A 57 -0.56 53.65 12.94
C ALA A 57 -0.13 54.86 13.78
N PRO A 58 -0.16 54.78 15.13
CA PRO A 58 0.43 55.80 15.99
C PRO A 58 1.93 55.96 15.73
N ASN A 59 2.48 57.11 16.11
CA ASN A 59 3.94 57.31 16.12
C ASN A 59 4.63 56.23 16.96
N ASP A 60 5.82 55.82 16.52
CA ASP A 60 6.66 54.81 17.18
C ASP A 60 6.07 53.39 17.22
N THR A 61 5.07 53.09 16.38
CA THR A 61 4.56 51.72 16.20
C THR A 61 5.63 50.82 15.58
N THR A 62 5.93 49.69 16.24
CA THR A 62 6.86 48.69 15.73
C THR A 62 6.17 47.71 14.77
N PHE A 63 6.79 47.48 13.61
CA PHE A 63 6.35 46.48 12.64
C PHE A 63 7.43 45.41 12.43
N HIS A 64 7.00 44.19 12.11
CA HIS A 64 7.91 43.13 11.67
C HIS A 64 8.39 43.44 10.24
N LEU A 65 9.72 43.40 10.04
CA LEU A 65 10.35 43.51 8.73
C LEU A 65 10.61 42.11 8.17
N ALA A 66 9.76 41.67 7.25
CA ALA A 66 9.91 40.38 6.59
C ALA A 66 11.07 40.36 5.59
N SER A 67 11.50 39.15 5.27
CA SER A 67 12.59 38.91 4.31
C SER A 67 12.21 39.30 2.88
N ASP A 68 10.95 39.06 2.49
CA ASP A 68 10.38 39.43 1.19
C ASP A 68 8.85 39.57 1.26
N GLU A 69 8.23 39.95 0.14
CA GLU A 69 6.79 40.19 0.06
C GLU A 69 5.96 38.93 0.39
N ALA A 70 6.38 37.74 -0.05
CA ALA A 70 5.62 36.52 0.21
C ALA A 70 5.64 36.17 1.71
N ASP A 71 6.74 36.47 2.40
CA ASP A 71 6.87 36.34 3.84
C ASP A 71 6.03 37.37 4.59
N ALA A 72 6.03 38.63 4.14
CA ALA A 72 5.25 39.71 4.74
C ALA A 72 3.74 39.49 4.64
N MET A 73 3.28 38.91 3.53
CA MET A 73 1.86 38.68 3.24
C MET A 73 1.32 37.38 3.83
N ARG A 74 2.17 36.53 4.40
CA ARG A 74 1.73 35.30 5.05
C ARG A 74 0.84 35.65 6.25
N GLU A 75 -0.24 34.88 6.43
CA GLU A 75 -1.01 34.99 7.68
C GLU A 75 -0.08 34.64 8.86
N PRO A 76 -0.19 35.33 10.00
CA PRO A 76 0.60 35.01 11.17
C PRO A 76 0.45 33.53 11.53
N ASP A 77 1.57 32.89 11.84
CA ASP A 77 1.61 31.44 12.12
C ASP A 77 0.83 31.04 13.40
N GLY A 78 0.37 32.02 14.17
CA GLY A 78 -0.34 31.80 15.41
C GLY A 78 0.58 31.34 16.54
N GLU A 79 -0.02 30.81 17.61
CA GLU A 79 0.76 30.21 18.69
C GLU A 79 1.24 28.82 18.31
N LEU A 80 2.55 28.58 18.49
CA LEU A 80 3.14 27.27 18.25
C LEU A 80 2.67 26.25 19.30
N VAL A 81 2.58 24.99 18.87
CA VAL A 81 2.42 23.83 19.75
C VAL A 81 3.61 22.92 19.53
N GLN A 82 4.42 22.75 20.58
CA GLN A 82 5.57 21.86 20.54
C GLN A 82 5.14 20.42 20.78
N VAL A 83 5.56 19.51 19.89
CA VAL A 83 5.24 18.08 19.97
C VAL A 83 6.48 17.24 19.73
N VAL A 84 6.42 15.99 20.17
CA VAL A 84 7.43 14.96 19.88
C VAL A 84 6.77 13.76 19.20
N MET A 85 7.49 13.17 18.25
CA MET A 85 7.13 11.91 17.61
C MET A 85 8.28 10.94 17.76
N ASN A 86 7.97 9.75 18.26
CA ASN A 86 8.95 8.68 18.41
C ASN A 86 8.91 7.79 17.17
N PHE A 87 10.01 7.75 16.41
CA PHE A 87 10.16 6.88 15.26
C PHE A 87 11.03 5.68 15.60
N ASN A 88 10.73 4.53 14.98
CA ASN A 88 11.48 3.27 15.10
C ASN A 88 12.15 2.85 13.78
N GLN A 89 12.18 3.76 12.79
CA GLN A 89 12.74 3.57 11.44
C GLN A 89 13.83 4.60 11.16
N SER A 90 14.69 4.36 10.16
CA SER A 90 15.78 5.28 9.82
C SER A 90 15.27 6.70 9.58
N LEU A 91 15.91 7.69 10.22
CA LEU A 91 15.66 9.12 9.97
C LEU A 91 16.52 9.68 8.84
N ARG A 92 17.09 8.82 7.97
CA ARG A 92 17.91 9.28 6.85
C ARG A 92 17.12 10.25 5.97
N GLY A 93 17.78 11.35 5.62
CA GLY A 93 17.17 12.42 4.83
C GLY A 93 16.37 13.43 5.64
N LEU A 94 16.06 13.15 6.91
CA LEU A 94 15.43 14.13 7.80
C LEU A 94 16.50 15.03 8.42
N ALA A 95 16.24 16.33 8.45
CA ALA A 95 17.11 17.33 9.05
C ALA A 95 16.31 18.29 9.93
N VAL A 96 17.01 19.00 10.83
CA VAL A 96 16.42 20.15 11.54
C VAL A 96 16.03 21.21 10.51
N GLY A 97 14.85 21.80 10.66
CA GLY A 97 14.21 22.68 9.68
C GLY A 97 13.40 21.94 8.61
N ALA A 98 13.39 20.60 8.58
CA ALA A 98 12.53 19.86 7.66
C ALA A 98 11.05 20.18 7.92
N PRO A 99 10.23 20.36 6.88
CA PRO A 99 8.85 20.75 7.05
C PRO A 99 8.04 19.63 7.72
N VAL A 100 7.08 20.03 8.55
CA VAL A 100 5.97 19.18 8.97
C VAL A 100 4.77 19.53 8.11
N ASP A 101 4.33 18.57 7.30
CA ASP A 101 3.32 18.74 6.28
C ASP A 101 2.02 18.05 6.67
N PHE A 102 0.88 18.68 6.42
CA PHE A 102 -0.42 18.05 6.44
C PHE A 102 -1.07 18.18 5.07
N ARG A 103 -1.03 17.08 4.30
CA ARG A 103 -1.65 16.98 2.97
C ARG A 103 -1.24 18.11 2.01
N GLY A 104 0.04 18.47 2.00
CA GLY A 104 0.61 19.52 1.15
C GLY A 104 0.63 20.91 1.78
N ILE A 105 0.14 21.07 3.02
CA ILE A 105 0.20 22.31 3.78
C ILE A 105 1.27 22.19 4.86
N VAL A 106 2.30 23.05 4.79
CA VAL A 106 3.35 23.08 5.82
C VAL A 106 2.79 23.68 7.10
N LEU A 107 2.55 22.82 8.09
CA LEU A 107 2.06 23.19 9.41
C LEU A 107 3.17 23.43 10.43
N GLY A 108 4.44 23.17 10.10
CA GLY A 108 5.48 23.22 11.10
C GLY A 108 6.86 22.90 10.56
N GLU A 109 7.79 22.75 11.50
CA GLU A 109 9.17 22.41 11.21
C GLU A 109 9.77 21.54 12.32
N VAL A 110 10.68 20.65 11.94
CA VAL A 110 11.48 19.84 12.86
C VAL A 110 12.48 20.73 13.58
N THR A 111 12.47 20.73 14.90
CA THR A 111 13.37 21.54 15.72
C THR A 111 14.51 20.74 16.33
N SER A 112 14.33 19.42 16.53
CA SER A 112 15.35 18.56 17.11
C SER A 112 15.17 17.10 16.67
N ILE A 113 16.29 16.39 16.54
CA ILE A 113 16.34 14.96 16.25
C ILE A 113 17.25 14.31 17.29
N GLY A 114 16.71 13.35 18.04
CA GLY A 114 17.44 12.61 19.07
C GLY A 114 17.48 11.11 18.81
N ILE A 115 18.20 10.43 19.68
CA ILE A 115 18.19 8.97 19.84
C ILE A 115 18.06 8.68 21.32
N ASP A 116 17.12 7.81 21.67
CA ASP A 116 16.90 7.33 23.03
C ASP A 116 16.98 5.80 23.04
N TYR A 117 17.50 5.25 24.13
CA TYR A 117 17.64 3.81 24.30
C TYR A 117 16.81 3.39 25.50
N ASP A 118 15.77 2.58 25.26
CA ASP A 118 15.01 1.99 26.36
C ASP A 118 15.71 0.69 26.81
N PRO A 119 16.31 0.65 28.02
CA PRO A 119 16.99 -0.53 28.51
C PRO A 119 16.03 -1.70 28.82
N LYS A 120 14.73 -1.42 29.04
CA LYS A 120 13.72 -2.44 29.31
C LYS A 120 13.28 -3.11 28.01
N ALA A 121 12.97 -2.32 26.99
CA ALA A 121 12.57 -2.82 25.68
C ALA A 121 13.78 -3.25 24.82
N LYS A 122 15.01 -2.89 25.22
CA LYS A 122 16.26 -3.13 24.47
C LYS A 122 16.18 -2.63 23.02
N ASN A 123 15.53 -1.50 22.83
CA ASN A 123 15.34 -0.89 21.52
C ASN A 123 15.80 0.57 21.54
N PHE A 124 16.10 1.07 20.34
CA PHE A 124 16.35 2.49 20.13
C PHE A 124 15.08 3.12 19.56
N THR A 125 14.73 4.28 20.09
CA THR A 125 13.69 5.16 19.54
C THR A 125 14.35 6.47 19.13
N MET A 126 13.80 7.10 18.10
CA MET A 126 14.31 8.36 17.61
C MET A 126 13.25 9.43 17.88
N PRO A 127 13.34 10.14 19.03
CA PRO A 127 12.45 11.26 19.32
C PRO A 127 12.76 12.42 18.38
N VAL A 128 11.75 12.87 17.64
CA VAL A 128 11.81 14.04 16.78
C VAL A 128 10.89 15.11 17.35
N THR A 129 11.47 16.23 17.78
CA THR A 129 10.73 17.38 18.28
C THR A 129 10.43 18.34 17.14
N MET A 130 9.23 18.92 17.13
CA MET A 130 8.79 19.85 16.10
C MET A 130 7.85 20.91 16.67
N ASN A 131 7.85 22.07 16.02
CA ASN A 131 6.89 23.14 16.25
C ASN A 131 5.77 23.02 15.23
N LEU A 132 4.52 22.98 15.70
CA LEU A 132 3.34 23.00 14.85
C LEU A 132 2.58 24.32 15.00
N TYR A 133 1.97 24.77 13.91
CA TYR A 133 1.22 26.01 13.77
C TYR A 133 -0.19 25.67 13.27
N PRO A 134 -1.10 25.21 14.16
CA PRO A 134 -2.43 24.77 13.77
C PRO A 134 -3.26 25.86 13.09
N ASP A 135 -2.98 27.13 13.39
CA ASP A 135 -3.68 28.29 12.84
C ASP A 135 -3.54 28.37 11.31
N ARG A 136 -2.49 27.77 10.73
CA ARG A 136 -2.28 27.64 9.27
C ARG A 136 -3.34 26.79 8.56
N LEU A 137 -4.17 26.04 9.28
CA LEU A 137 -5.33 25.34 8.72
C LEU A 137 -6.51 26.28 8.41
N GLY A 138 -6.39 27.56 8.75
CA GLY A 138 -7.30 28.63 8.38
C GLY A 138 -8.45 28.86 9.35
N LYS A 139 -9.15 29.98 9.15
CA LYS A 139 -10.16 30.51 10.09
C LYS A 139 -11.31 29.54 10.39
N ARG A 140 -11.79 28.77 9.40
CA ARG A 140 -12.86 27.78 9.64
C ARG A 140 -12.46 26.70 10.63
N PHE A 141 -11.21 26.25 10.56
CA PHE A 141 -10.69 25.32 11.54
C PHE A 141 -10.64 26.01 12.90
N GLN A 142 -10.10 27.23 12.97
CA GLN A 142 -10.04 28.02 14.21
C GLN A 142 -11.40 28.23 14.88
N ASP A 143 -12.43 28.57 14.10
CA ASP A 143 -13.80 28.80 14.57
C ASP A 143 -14.47 27.51 15.06
N ALA A 144 -14.32 26.42 14.30
CA ALA A 144 -14.89 25.11 14.68
C ALA A 144 -14.25 24.52 15.93
N VAL A 145 -12.99 24.88 16.15
CA VAL A 145 -12.14 24.36 17.21
C VAL A 145 -12.19 25.23 18.47
N GLY A 146 -12.55 26.51 18.34
CA GLY A 146 -12.81 27.42 19.45
C GLY A 146 -11.56 27.72 20.27
N TYR A 147 -10.47 28.16 19.62
CA TYR A 147 -9.19 28.41 20.27
C TYR A 147 -9.26 29.45 21.39
N GLN A 148 -9.25 29.00 22.65
CA GLN A 148 -8.80 29.81 23.77
C GLN A 148 -7.96 28.97 24.75
N GLY A 149 -6.65 29.27 24.79
CA GLY A 149 -5.69 28.69 25.73
C GLY A 149 -5.06 27.35 25.31
N ASP A 150 -3.89 27.05 25.90
CA ASP A 150 -3.10 25.85 25.62
C ASP A 150 -3.88 24.54 25.90
N ALA A 151 -4.65 24.50 26.99
CA ALA A 151 -5.43 23.33 27.38
C ALA A 151 -6.45 22.90 26.31
N ALA A 152 -7.12 23.87 25.66
CA ALA A 152 -8.03 23.60 24.57
C ALA A 152 -7.29 22.92 23.41
N ARG A 153 -6.16 23.51 22.96
CA ARG A 153 -5.35 22.97 21.85
C ARG A 153 -4.92 21.53 22.09
N ARG A 154 -4.48 21.21 23.30
CA ARG A 154 -4.10 19.84 23.69
C ARG A 154 -5.29 18.87 23.60
N LEU A 155 -6.48 19.27 24.04
CA LEU A 155 -7.70 18.46 23.93
C LEU A 155 -8.11 18.18 22.49
N ILE A 156 -7.95 19.17 21.60
CA ILE A 156 -8.25 19.04 20.17
C ILE A 156 -7.28 18.06 19.53
N LEU A 157 -5.97 18.20 19.77
CA LEU A 157 -4.99 17.23 19.31
C LEU A 157 -5.32 15.81 19.79
N LYS A 158 -5.74 15.65 21.05
CA LYS A 158 -6.20 14.35 21.57
C LYS A 158 -7.39 13.81 20.79
N ARG A 159 -8.36 14.66 20.44
CA ARG A 159 -9.52 14.27 19.61
C ARG A 159 -9.11 13.89 18.18
N LEU A 160 -8.18 14.62 17.58
CA LEU A 160 -7.66 14.30 16.24
C LEU A 160 -6.92 12.95 16.23
N VAL A 161 -6.13 12.68 17.26
CA VAL A 161 -5.39 11.42 17.41
C VAL A 161 -6.31 10.23 17.68
N SER A 162 -7.21 10.34 18.67
CA SER A 162 -8.03 9.20 19.12
C SER A 162 -9.32 9.03 18.32
N GLY A 163 -9.91 10.12 17.81
CA GLY A 163 -11.18 10.09 17.07
C GLY A 163 -11.01 9.97 15.56
N TYR A 164 -9.96 10.59 15.00
CA TYR A 164 -9.75 10.64 13.55
C TYR A 164 -8.48 9.91 13.10
N GLY A 165 -7.69 9.38 14.03
CA GLY A 165 -6.49 8.62 13.69
C GLY A 165 -5.33 9.47 13.19
N LEU A 166 -5.17 10.72 13.66
CA LEU A 166 -4.03 11.56 13.30
C LEU A 166 -2.72 10.87 13.69
N ARG A 167 -1.82 10.66 12.73
CA ARG A 167 -0.49 10.07 12.96
C ARG A 167 0.57 10.83 12.18
N GLY A 168 1.79 10.81 12.70
CA GLY A 168 2.98 11.22 11.97
C GLY A 168 3.59 10.07 11.18
N GLN A 169 4.10 10.35 9.98
CA GLN A 169 4.79 9.40 9.13
C GLN A 169 5.99 10.10 8.49
N LEU A 170 7.15 9.43 8.44
CA LEU A 170 8.28 9.93 7.68
C LEU A 170 8.03 9.65 6.20
N ARG A 171 8.10 10.68 5.35
CA ARG A 171 7.96 10.55 3.89
C ARG A 171 9.14 11.20 3.18
N THR A 172 9.49 10.69 2.00
CA THR A 172 10.53 11.30 1.15
C THR A 172 9.90 12.42 0.34
N GLY A 173 10.42 13.64 0.48
CA GLY A 173 9.91 14.81 -0.25
C GLY A 173 10.58 14.97 -1.60
N ASN A 174 11.91 14.94 -1.63
CA ASN A 174 12.68 15.11 -2.86
C ASN A 174 13.47 13.84 -3.16
N LEU A 175 13.07 13.14 -4.23
CA LEU A 175 13.72 11.89 -4.66
C LEU A 175 15.15 12.10 -5.20
N LEU A 176 15.49 13.31 -5.65
CA LEU A 176 16.82 13.64 -6.17
C LEU A 176 17.83 13.85 -5.04
N THR A 177 17.41 14.56 -3.98
CA THR A 177 18.28 14.88 -2.83
C THR A 177 18.16 13.86 -1.69
N GLY A 178 17.14 13.00 -1.73
CA GLY A 178 16.81 12.08 -0.65
C GLY A 178 16.32 12.76 0.62
N GLN A 179 15.87 14.02 0.54
CA GLN A 179 15.35 14.76 1.69
C GLN A 179 13.98 14.22 2.13
N SER A 180 13.85 13.99 3.42
CA SER A 180 12.65 13.50 4.08
C SER A 180 11.97 14.62 4.86
N TYR A 181 10.66 14.49 5.04
CA TYR A 181 9.82 15.41 5.81
C TYR A 181 8.86 14.60 6.70
N VAL A 182 8.29 15.26 7.71
CA VAL A 182 7.29 14.64 8.57
C VAL A 182 5.91 14.92 8.00
N ALA A 183 5.19 13.89 7.59
CA ALA A 183 3.81 13.98 7.15
C ALA A 183 2.85 13.69 8.31
N LEU A 184 1.91 14.59 8.54
CA LEU A 184 0.73 14.40 9.38
C LEU A 184 -0.45 13.99 8.48
N ASP A 185 -1.09 12.86 8.80
CA ASP A 185 -2.28 12.42 8.08
C ASP A 185 -3.21 11.60 8.99
N PHE A 186 -4.41 11.31 8.50
CA PHE A 186 -5.40 10.50 9.20
C PHE A 186 -5.34 9.06 8.71
N PHE A 187 -5.10 8.13 9.64
CA PHE A 187 -5.01 6.70 9.40
C PHE A 187 -6.16 5.99 10.13
N PRO A 188 -7.36 5.86 9.51
CA PRO A 188 -8.54 5.33 10.19
C PRO A 188 -8.41 3.86 10.60
N GLN A 189 -7.51 3.10 9.96
CA GLN A 189 -7.22 1.71 10.30
C GLN A 189 -6.04 1.54 11.28
N ALA A 190 -5.35 2.62 11.65
CA ALA A 190 -4.28 2.53 12.63
C ALA A 190 -4.83 2.16 14.00
N ARG A 191 -4.00 1.47 14.80
CA ARG A 191 -4.34 1.12 16.19
C ARG A 191 -4.78 2.36 16.95
N ALA A 192 -5.88 2.26 17.70
CA ALA A 192 -6.36 3.33 18.55
C ALA A 192 -5.30 3.67 19.62
N GLU A 193 -4.88 4.93 19.63
CA GLU A 193 -3.91 5.46 20.58
C GLU A 193 -4.41 6.80 21.11
N SER A 194 -3.98 7.16 22.31
CA SER A 194 -4.36 8.41 22.95
C SER A 194 -3.12 9.13 23.45
N ILE A 195 -3.12 10.46 23.30
CA ILE A 195 -2.05 11.29 23.84
C ILE A 195 -2.34 11.67 25.28
N ASP A 196 -1.28 11.70 26.08
CA ASP A 196 -1.31 12.28 27.43
C ASP A 196 -1.10 13.79 27.33
N ILE A 197 -2.19 14.53 27.51
CA ILE A 197 -2.19 16.00 27.43
C ILE A 197 -1.63 16.68 28.66
N THR A 198 -1.33 15.93 29.74
CA THR A 198 -0.78 16.49 30.99
C THR A 198 0.74 16.65 30.91
N LYS A 199 1.40 15.92 30.01
CA LYS A 199 2.84 16.04 29.79
C LYS A 199 3.18 17.41 29.19
N PRO A 200 4.32 18.02 29.57
CA PRO A 200 4.76 19.30 29.01
C PRO A 200 4.93 19.21 27.49
N LEU A 201 5.57 18.13 27.02
CA LEU A 201 5.75 17.83 25.60
C LEU A 201 4.74 16.77 25.15
N LEU A 202 3.90 17.12 24.18
CA LEU A 202 2.87 16.22 23.66
C LEU A 202 3.50 15.19 22.73
N GLU A 203 3.23 13.92 23.01
CA GLU A 203 3.69 12.82 22.17
C GLU A 203 2.62 12.47 21.13
N LEU A 204 2.91 12.70 19.85
CA LEU A 204 2.03 12.30 18.75
C LEU A 204 2.42 10.90 18.24
N PRO A 205 1.43 10.02 18.03
CA PRO A 205 1.71 8.66 17.58
C PRO A 205 2.15 8.63 16.12
N THR A 206 3.03 7.68 15.80
CA THR A 206 3.61 7.52 14.46
C THR A 206 3.14 6.24 13.79
N VAL A 207 3.24 6.21 12.46
CA VAL A 207 3.11 5.00 11.65
C VAL A 207 4.37 4.81 10.80
N PRO A 208 4.79 3.56 10.55
CA PRO A 208 5.94 3.27 9.70
C PRO A 208 5.66 3.70 8.25
N ASN A 209 6.72 3.93 7.48
CA ASN A 209 6.60 4.17 6.06
C ASN A 209 6.40 2.83 5.31
N THR A 210 5.38 2.73 4.47
CA THR A 210 5.00 1.47 3.80
C THR A 210 5.99 1.02 2.73
N LEU A 211 6.87 1.90 2.25
CA LEU A 211 7.87 1.53 1.25
C LEU A 211 8.90 0.54 1.80
N ASP A 212 9.24 0.65 3.09
CA ASP A 212 10.13 -0.30 3.77
C ASP A 212 9.42 -1.65 3.97
N GLU A 213 8.11 -1.62 4.25
CA GLU A 213 7.29 -2.84 4.36
C GLU A 213 7.18 -3.59 3.03
N LEU A 214 7.07 -2.87 1.91
CA LEU A 214 7.03 -3.49 0.57
C LEU A 214 8.34 -4.22 0.24
N GLN A 215 9.50 -3.63 0.59
CA GLN A 215 10.79 -4.29 0.37
C GLN A 215 10.89 -5.60 1.18
N LEU A 216 10.40 -5.59 2.42
CA LEU A 216 10.35 -6.79 3.26
C LEU A 216 9.40 -7.86 2.69
N GLN A 217 8.23 -7.47 2.18
CA GLN A 217 7.29 -8.40 1.54
C GLN A 217 7.86 -9.02 0.27
N VAL A 218 8.56 -8.24 -0.57
CA VAL A 218 9.23 -8.76 -1.77
C VAL A 218 10.34 -9.74 -1.40
N ALA A 219 11.14 -9.44 -0.38
CA ALA A 219 12.16 -10.35 0.13
C ALA A 219 11.55 -11.66 0.66
N ASP A 220 10.40 -11.59 1.34
CA ASP A 220 9.69 -12.78 1.83
C ASP A 220 9.12 -13.63 0.69
N ILE A 221 8.59 -13.00 -0.37
CA ILE A 221 8.14 -13.69 -1.58
C ILE A 221 9.32 -14.40 -2.26
N ALA A 222 10.45 -13.72 -2.44
CA ALA A 222 11.65 -14.32 -3.02
C ALA A 222 12.11 -15.54 -2.22
N LYS A 223 12.15 -15.42 -0.89
CA LYS A 223 12.49 -16.53 0.01
C LYS A 223 11.49 -17.69 -0.01
N LYS A 224 10.20 -17.41 -0.21
CA LYS A 224 9.18 -18.44 -0.40
C LYS A 224 9.31 -19.13 -1.75
N LEU A 225 9.69 -18.40 -2.80
CA LEU A 225 9.92 -18.94 -4.14
C LEU A 225 11.15 -19.87 -4.16
N ASP A 226 12.22 -19.53 -3.46
CA ASP A 226 13.41 -20.39 -3.29
C ASP A 226 13.10 -21.73 -2.62
N LYS A 227 12.01 -21.80 -1.83
CA LYS A 227 11.57 -23.03 -1.15
C LYS A 227 10.68 -23.91 -2.02
N VAL A 228 10.30 -23.48 -3.22
CA VAL A 228 9.50 -24.32 -4.13
C VAL A 228 10.44 -25.38 -4.73
N PRO A 229 10.22 -26.68 -4.48
CA PRO A 229 11.11 -27.74 -4.92
C PRO A 229 10.85 -28.07 -6.40
N PHE A 230 11.25 -27.19 -7.31
CA PHE A 230 11.07 -27.38 -8.76
C PHE A 230 11.72 -28.68 -9.26
N ASP A 231 12.84 -29.10 -8.64
CA ASP A 231 13.51 -30.36 -8.95
C ASP A 231 12.64 -31.59 -8.67
N GLN A 232 11.87 -31.57 -7.56
CA GLN A 232 10.97 -32.67 -7.21
C GLN A 232 9.76 -32.72 -8.15
N ILE A 233 9.27 -31.56 -8.57
CA ILE A 233 8.17 -31.47 -9.55
C ILE A 233 8.62 -32.07 -10.89
N GLY A 234 9.83 -31.74 -11.36
CA GLY A 234 10.40 -32.32 -12.57
C GLY A 234 10.64 -33.83 -12.47
N ALA A 235 11.18 -34.30 -11.34
CA ALA A 235 11.44 -35.73 -11.11
C ALA A 235 10.15 -36.56 -11.04
N ASN A 236 9.10 -36.04 -10.40
CA ASN A 236 7.79 -36.70 -10.32
C ASN A 236 7.11 -36.75 -11.68
N LEU A 237 7.14 -35.67 -12.47
CA LEU A 237 6.63 -35.67 -13.83
C LEU A 237 7.34 -36.70 -14.71
N ASN A 238 8.66 -36.77 -14.67
CA ASN A 238 9.42 -37.78 -15.41
C ASN A 238 9.07 -39.20 -14.98
N SER A 239 8.86 -39.44 -13.69
CA SER A 239 8.45 -40.75 -13.18
C SER A 239 7.02 -41.11 -13.60
N THR A 240 6.09 -40.16 -13.60
CA THR A 240 4.73 -40.35 -14.12
C THR A 240 4.75 -40.66 -15.62
N LEU A 241 5.52 -39.93 -16.43
CA LEU A 241 5.67 -40.20 -17.85
C LEU A 241 6.32 -41.57 -18.11
N ALA A 242 7.37 -41.94 -17.36
CA ALA A 242 8.03 -43.23 -17.49
C ALA A 242 7.11 -44.40 -17.08
N ASN A 243 6.26 -44.20 -16.07
CA ASN A 243 5.29 -45.21 -15.64
C ASN A 243 4.14 -45.34 -16.65
N ALA A 244 3.67 -44.23 -17.24
CA ALA A 244 2.69 -44.26 -18.32
C ALA A 244 3.24 -45.02 -19.54
N ASP A 245 4.48 -44.75 -19.94
CA ASP A 245 5.14 -45.43 -21.08
C ASP A 245 5.27 -46.95 -20.84
N LYS A 246 5.52 -47.38 -19.59
CA LYS A 246 5.52 -48.81 -19.22
C LYS A 246 4.13 -49.44 -19.31
N LEU A 247 3.09 -48.75 -18.84
CA LEU A 247 1.71 -49.24 -18.92
C LEU A 247 1.26 -49.43 -20.38
N PHE A 248 1.59 -48.47 -21.25
CA PHE A 248 1.29 -48.57 -22.68
C PHE A 248 1.97 -49.77 -23.34
N ARG A 249 3.24 -50.04 -23.02
CA ARG A 249 3.95 -51.22 -23.54
C ARG A 249 3.40 -52.55 -23.02
N GLN A 250 2.97 -52.61 -21.77
CA GLN A 250 2.37 -53.83 -21.20
C GLN A 250 0.98 -54.12 -21.78
N LEU A 251 0.18 -53.08 -22.01
CA LEU A 251 -1.12 -53.22 -22.68
C LEU A 251 -0.96 -53.78 -24.11
N ASP A 252 0.03 -53.30 -24.85
CA ASP A 252 0.31 -53.74 -26.23
C ASP A 252 0.82 -55.19 -26.30
N THR A 253 1.61 -55.62 -25.30
CA THR A 253 2.30 -56.92 -25.35
C THR A 253 1.60 -58.07 -24.63
N GLN A 254 0.83 -57.80 -23.56
CA GLN A 254 0.25 -58.87 -22.72
C GLN A 254 -1.25 -58.98 -22.89
N VAL A 255 -1.96 -57.85 -22.86
CA VAL A 255 -3.44 -57.86 -22.84
C VAL A 255 -4.03 -58.12 -24.22
N ALA A 256 -3.43 -57.60 -25.29
CA ALA A 256 -3.92 -57.79 -26.66
C ALA A 256 -3.89 -59.27 -27.14
N PRO A 257 -2.80 -60.05 -26.95
CA PRO A 257 -2.78 -61.45 -27.35
C PRO A 257 -3.65 -62.35 -26.45
N GLU A 258 -3.63 -62.16 -25.13
CA GLU A 258 -4.43 -62.98 -24.21
C GLU A 258 -5.94 -62.75 -24.39
N ALA A 259 -6.37 -61.51 -24.67
CA ALA A 259 -7.76 -61.23 -25.00
C ALA A 259 -8.20 -61.88 -26.33
N ARG A 260 -7.30 -61.93 -27.34
CA ARG A 260 -7.56 -62.64 -28.60
C ARG A 260 -7.68 -64.15 -28.39
N ASP A 261 -6.80 -64.73 -27.59
CA ASP A 261 -6.82 -66.17 -27.31
C ASP A 261 -8.06 -66.57 -26.50
N THR A 262 -8.46 -65.76 -25.53
CA THR A 262 -9.67 -65.98 -24.75
C THR A 262 -10.92 -65.87 -25.61
N LEU A 263 -10.98 -64.89 -26.53
CA LEU A 263 -12.09 -64.75 -27.47
C LEU A 263 -12.17 -65.91 -28.47
N SER A 264 -11.02 -66.43 -28.90
CA SER A 264 -10.94 -67.62 -29.76
C SER A 264 -11.44 -68.87 -29.03
N ALA A 265 -10.99 -69.09 -27.79
CA ALA A 265 -11.44 -70.21 -26.95
C ALA A 265 -12.93 -70.12 -26.62
N ALA A 266 -13.45 -68.92 -26.33
CA ALA A 266 -14.88 -68.69 -26.14
C ALA A 266 -15.66 -69.02 -27.43
N LYS A 267 -15.20 -68.56 -28.60
CA LYS A 267 -15.83 -68.86 -29.89
C LYS A 267 -15.87 -70.37 -30.17
N GLN A 268 -14.79 -71.10 -29.87
CA GLN A 268 -14.73 -72.55 -30.05
C GLN A 268 -15.68 -73.29 -29.11
N THR A 269 -15.78 -72.81 -27.86
CA THR A 269 -16.72 -73.34 -26.86
C THR A 269 -18.17 -73.12 -27.29
N PHE A 270 -18.49 -71.96 -27.87
CA PHE A 270 -19.81 -71.66 -28.42
C PHE A 270 -20.21 -72.60 -29.56
N VAL A 271 -19.31 -72.86 -30.51
CA VAL A 271 -19.56 -73.80 -31.62
C VAL A 271 -19.81 -75.22 -31.10
N THR A 272 -19.06 -75.63 -30.08
CA THR A 272 -19.20 -76.97 -29.47
C THR A 272 -20.49 -77.10 -28.67
N ALA A 273 -20.88 -76.05 -27.94
CA ALA A 273 -22.15 -75.99 -27.23
C ALA A 273 -23.34 -75.99 -28.21
N GLU A 274 -23.28 -75.24 -29.31
CA GLU A 274 -24.33 -75.20 -30.35
C GLU A 274 -24.55 -76.57 -31.00
N ALA A 275 -23.47 -77.32 -31.26
CA ALA A 275 -23.54 -78.69 -31.79
C ALA A 275 -24.16 -79.70 -30.79
N THR A 276 -23.97 -79.47 -29.48
CA THR A 276 -24.50 -80.34 -28.41
C THR A 276 -25.97 -80.04 -28.09
N LEU A 277 -26.44 -78.82 -28.36
CA LEU A 277 -27.79 -78.33 -28.05
C LEU A 277 -28.85 -78.65 -29.12
N GLN A 278 -28.52 -79.44 -30.14
CA GLN A 278 -29.46 -79.95 -31.15
C GLN A 278 -30.24 -81.20 -30.72
N GLN A 279 -30.08 -81.69 -29.48
CA GLN A 279 -30.95 -82.70 -28.87
C GLN A 279 -31.85 -82.06 -27.80
N ASP A 280 -33.16 -82.20 -27.99
CA ASP A 280 -34.25 -81.54 -27.30
C ASP A 280 -34.10 -81.42 -25.77
N SER A 281 -33.99 -80.19 -25.26
CA SER A 281 -34.22 -79.92 -23.83
C SER A 281 -34.60 -78.46 -23.55
N PRO A 282 -35.35 -78.14 -22.46
CA PRO A 282 -35.90 -76.81 -22.16
C PRO A 282 -34.88 -75.71 -21.80
N LEU A 283 -33.58 -76.01 -21.81
CA LEU A 283 -32.48 -75.09 -21.43
C LEU A 283 -32.23 -73.93 -22.43
N GLN A 284 -32.93 -73.87 -23.57
CA GLN A 284 -32.68 -72.86 -24.61
C GLN A 284 -33.13 -71.43 -24.28
N SER A 285 -34.10 -71.25 -23.38
CA SER A 285 -34.60 -69.93 -22.97
C SER A 285 -33.52 -69.13 -22.26
N ASP A 286 -32.90 -69.77 -21.26
CA ASP A 286 -32.03 -69.08 -20.31
C ASP A 286 -30.65 -68.78 -20.91
N VAL A 287 -30.19 -69.63 -21.82
CA VAL A 287 -28.95 -69.41 -22.60
C VAL A 287 -29.12 -68.24 -23.57
N ARG A 288 -30.28 -68.09 -24.25
CA ARG A 288 -30.53 -66.92 -25.11
C ARG A 288 -30.62 -65.63 -24.28
N GLY A 289 -31.18 -65.69 -23.08
CA GLY A 289 -31.17 -64.58 -22.13
C GLY A 289 -29.75 -64.15 -21.75
N ALA A 290 -28.93 -65.10 -21.30
CA ALA A 290 -27.55 -64.86 -20.92
C ALA A 290 -26.69 -64.33 -22.07
N LEU A 291 -26.88 -64.82 -23.30
CA LEU A 291 -26.16 -64.34 -24.48
C LEU A 291 -26.53 -62.91 -24.87
N LYS A 292 -27.79 -62.53 -24.68
CA LYS A 292 -28.26 -61.17 -24.93
C LYS A 292 -27.69 -60.19 -23.89
N GLU A 293 -27.62 -60.60 -22.63
CA GLU A 293 -26.98 -59.86 -21.55
C GLU A 293 -25.47 -59.67 -21.82
N LEU A 294 -24.77 -60.74 -22.20
CA LEU A 294 -23.34 -60.71 -22.54
C LEU A 294 -23.04 -59.77 -23.71
N THR A 295 -23.86 -59.83 -24.77
CA THR A 295 -23.71 -58.95 -25.93
C THR A 295 -23.87 -57.48 -25.54
N ARG A 296 -24.80 -57.18 -24.63
CA ARG A 296 -25.03 -55.82 -24.12
C ARG A 296 -23.85 -55.31 -23.29
N THR A 297 -23.23 -56.18 -22.50
CA THR A 297 -22.03 -55.88 -21.72
C THR A 297 -20.80 -55.67 -22.62
N LEU A 298 -20.64 -56.46 -23.67
CA LEU A 298 -19.55 -56.26 -24.63
C LEU A 298 -19.70 -54.94 -25.40
N GLN A 299 -20.93 -54.55 -25.74
CA GLN A 299 -21.20 -53.25 -26.36
C GLN A 299 -20.90 -52.08 -25.41
N SER A 300 -21.20 -52.19 -24.11
CA SER A 300 -20.86 -51.14 -23.14
C SER A 300 -19.36 -51.02 -22.88
N LEU A 301 -18.63 -52.14 -22.90
CA LEU A 301 -17.16 -52.15 -22.79
C LEU A 301 -16.49 -51.50 -24.01
N ASN A 302 -16.97 -51.78 -25.23
CA ASN A 302 -16.47 -51.10 -26.43
C ASN A 302 -16.75 -49.60 -26.40
N ALA A 303 -17.94 -49.18 -25.95
CA ALA A 303 -18.26 -47.76 -25.81
C ALA A 303 -17.37 -47.05 -24.78
N LEU A 304 -16.97 -47.75 -23.70
CA LEU A 304 -16.01 -47.25 -22.72
C LEU A 304 -14.59 -47.13 -23.30
N ALA A 305 -14.16 -48.13 -24.07
CA ALA A 305 -12.85 -48.12 -24.74
C ALA A 305 -12.76 -46.96 -25.76
N ASP A 306 -13.75 -46.81 -26.63
CA ASP A 306 -13.84 -45.69 -27.59
C ASP A 306 -13.84 -44.33 -26.90
N TYR A 307 -14.49 -44.23 -25.73
CA TYR A 307 -14.51 -43.00 -24.93
C TYR A 307 -13.13 -42.67 -24.34
N LEU A 308 -12.43 -43.67 -23.79
CA LEU A 308 -11.10 -43.50 -23.21
C LEU A 308 -10.03 -43.20 -24.27
N GLU A 309 -10.17 -43.75 -25.48
CA GLU A 309 -9.27 -43.45 -26.61
C GLU A 309 -9.40 -41.98 -27.08
N ARG A 310 -10.61 -41.41 -27.02
CA ARG A 310 -10.88 -40.01 -27.40
C ARG A 310 -10.62 -39.00 -26.27
N HIS A 311 -10.64 -39.44 -25.01
CA HIS A 311 -10.48 -38.59 -23.84
C HIS A 311 -9.53 -39.21 -22.79
N PRO A 312 -8.22 -39.29 -23.09
CA PRO A 312 -7.23 -39.85 -22.16
C PRO A 312 -7.15 -39.07 -20.83
N GLU A 313 -7.49 -37.77 -20.84
CA GLU A 313 -7.56 -36.92 -19.65
C GLU A 313 -8.63 -37.34 -18.62
N ALA A 314 -9.63 -38.14 -19.03
CA ALA A 314 -10.67 -38.64 -18.13
C ALA A 314 -10.14 -39.60 -17.05
N LEU A 315 -8.96 -40.20 -17.25
CA LEU A 315 -8.29 -41.06 -16.27
C LEU A 315 -7.76 -40.27 -15.06
N LEU A 316 -7.38 -39.01 -15.26
CA LEU A 316 -6.81 -38.16 -14.21
C LEU A 316 -7.86 -37.23 -13.58
N GLN A 317 -8.84 -36.77 -14.37
CA GLN A 317 -9.83 -35.80 -13.91
C GLN A 317 -11.17 -36.42 -13.50
N GLY A 318 -11.36 -37.72 -13.81
CA GLY A 318 -12.66 -38.38 -13.74
C GLY A 318 -13.60 -37.90 -14.86
N LYS A 319 -14.70 -38.62 -15.07
CA LYS A 319 -15.70 -38.25 -16.08
C LYS A 319 -16.30 -36.87 -15.74
N PRO A 320 -16.25 -35.88 -16.66
CA PRO A 320 -16.89 -34.60 -16.43
C PRO A 320 -18.41 -34.79 -16.44
N GLY A 321 -19.03 -34.78 -15.25
CA GLY A 321 -20.46 -34.99 -15.09
C GLY A 321 -20.93 -35.34 -13.68
N ASP A 322 -20.04 -35.83 -12.80
CA ASP A 322 -20.39 -36.26 -11.43
C ASP A 322 -19.80 -35.40 -10.31
N ARG A 323 -19.59 -34.09 -10.56
CA ARG A 323 -19.43 -33.13 -9.46
C ARG A 323 -20.80 -32.54 -9.11
N LYS A 324 -21.46 -33.14 -8.13
CA LYS A 324 -22.46 -32.45 -7.30
C LYS A 324 -21.76 -31.77 -6.13
#